data_AF-A0A7X7H6N4-F1
#
_entry.id   AF-A0A7X7H6N4-F1
#
_cell.length_a   1.000
_cell.length_b   1.000
_cell.length_c   1.000
_cell.angle_alpha   90.00
_cell.angle_beta   90.00
_cell.angle_gamma   90.00
#
_symmetry.space_group_name_H-M   'P 1'
#
loop_
_entity.id
_entity.type
_entity.pdbx_description
1 polymer ?
#
loop_
_entity_poly.entity_id
_entity_poly.type
_entity_poly.pdbx_seq_one_letter_code
_entity_poly.pdbx_strand_id
1 'polypeptide(L)'
;MNLRVIKKDIKFLLNDFVSDCVLFSDFQEGKKDKEVYELITESLALSDNLSSRVNFPKKIVANEKGVEKIVRMDTAELKAHYKAIQKDLYEGYDQLFEKLSQLAKK
;
A
#
# COMPACT_ATOMS: atom_id res chain seq x y z
N MET A 1 -4.12 -13.19 -12.75
CA MET A 1 -3.29 -12.12 -12.16
C MET A 1 -1.91 -12.67 -11.86
N ASN A 2 -0.85 -11.92 -12.17
CA ASN A 2 0.53 -12.40 -12.10
C ASN A 2 1.22 -11.82 -10.86
N LEU A 3 1.79 -12.68 -10.01
CA LEU A 3 2.51 -12.29 -8.78
C LEU A 3 3.66 -11.31 -9.06
N ARG A 4 4.33 -11.44 -10.21
CA ARG A 4 5.41 -10.53 -10.61
C ARG A 4 4.89 -9.13 -10.91
N VAL A 5 3.69 -9.04 -11.49
CA VAL A 5 3.06 -7.76 -11.84
C VAL A 5 2.66 -7.02 -10.59
N ILE A 6 1.92 -7.64 -9.67
CA ILE A 6 1.47 -6.94 -8.44
C ILE A 6 2.65 -6.45 -7.57
N LYS A 7 3.73 -7.24 -7.45
CA LYS A 7 4.94 -6.78 -6.74
C LYS A 7 5.58 -5.57 -7.42
N LYS A 8 5.62 -5.58 -8.75
CA LYS A 8 6.16 -4.47 -9.52
C LYS A 8 5.29 -3.22 -9.34
N ASP A 9 3.97 -3.38 -9.40
CA ASP A 9 3.03 -2.27 -9.28
C ASP A 9 3.11 -1.61 -7.90
N ILE A 10 3.14 -2.40 -6.81
CA ILE A 10 3.32 -1.87 -5.44
C ILE A 10 4.59 -1.00 -5.36
N LYS A 11 5.72 -1.54 -5.83
CA LYS A 11 7.00 -0.83 -5.78
C LYS A 11 7.01 0.40 -6.66
N PHE A 12 6.51 0.29 -7.89
CA PHE A 12 6.55 1.36 -8.87
C PHE A 12 5.68 2.53 -8.43
N LEU A 13 4.40 2.29 -8.14
CA LEU A 13 3.44 3.33 -7.80
C LEU A 13 3.84 4.07 -6.52
N LEU A 14 4.16 3.36 -5.45
CA LEU A 14 4.48 4.03 -4.18
C LEU A 14 5.80 4.79 -4.24
N ASN A 15 6.78 4.33 -5.02
CA ASN A 15 8.02 5.08 -5.24
C ASN A 15 7.81 6.32 -6.12
N ASP A 16 6.90 6.22 -7.10
CA ASP A 16 6.49 7.37 -7.92
C ASP A 16 5.83 8.44 -7.05
N PHE A 17 4.90 8.05 -6.16
CA PHE A 17 4.28 8.97 -5.20
C PHE A 17 5.30 9.66 -4.28
N VAL A 18 6.28 8.92 -3.74
CA VAL A 18 7.36 9.53 -2.93
C VAL A 18 8.13 10.58 -3.74
N SER A 19 8.38 10.31 -5.03
CA SER A 19 9.05 11.27 -5.92
C SER A 19 8.21 12.53 -6.12
N ASP A 20 6.90 12.38 -6.31
CA ASP A 20 5.96 13.51 -6.42
C ASP A 20 5.87 14.33 -5.13
N CYS A 21 5.92 13.68 -3.96
CA CYS A 21 5.97 14.36 -2.67
C CYS A 21 7.21 15.24 -2.52
N VAL A 22 8.40 14.71 -2.88
CA VAL A 22 9.66 15.48 -2.85
C VAL A 22 9.57 16.68 -3.79
N LEU A 23 9.09 16.46 -5.02
CA LEU A 23 8.90 17.53 -6.00
C LEU A 23 7.92 18.61 -5.49
N PHE A 24 6.83 18.20 -4.86
CA PHE A 24 5.86 19.12 -4.25
C PHE A 24 6.47 19.98 -3.14
N SER A 25 7.28 19.38 -2.26
CA SER A 25 8.00 20.10 -1.19
C SER A 25 8.93 21.16 -1.76
N ASP A 26 9.69 20.83 -2.81
CA ASP A 26 10.57 21.76 -3.52
C ASP A 26 9.78 22.96 -4.09
N PHE A 27 8.62 22.72 -4.71
CA PHE A 27 7.77 23.77 -5.25
C PHE A 27 7.10 24.67 -4.19
N GLN A 28 6.87 24.16 -2.99
CA GLN A 28 6.26 24.92 -1.89
C GLN A 28 7.29 25.64 -1.02
N GLU A 29 8.58 25.63 -1.39
CA GLU A 29 9.68 26.22 -0.63
C GLU A 29 9.72 25.72 0.84
N GLY A 30 9.38 24.45 1.05
CA GLY A 30 9.42 23.83 2.37
C GLY A 30 8.26 24.14 3.32
N LYS A 31 7.26 24.93 2.89
CA LYS A 31 6.16 25.42 3.78
C LYS A 31 5.31 24.31 4.39
N LYS A 32 5.27 23.12 3.78
CA LYS A 32 4.44 21.97 4.18
C LYS A 32 5.27 20.69 4.36
N ASP A 33 6.56 20.82 4.67
CA ASP A 33 7.49 19.68 4.71
C ASP A 33 7.12 18.63 5.76
N LYS A 34 6.54 19.05 6.88
CA LYS A 34 6.10 18.11 7.92
C LYS A 34 4.97 17.24 7.40
N GLU A 35 3.96 17.86 6.80
CA GLU A 35 2.79 17.21 6.24
C GLU A 35 3.18 16.30 5.05
N VAL A 36 4.13 16.75 4.22
CA VAL A 36 4.68 15.94 3.12
C VAL A 36 5.46 14.74 3.66
N TYR A 37 6.27 14.92 4.71
CA TYR A 37 7.01 13.83 5.35
C TYR A 37 6.08 12.78 5.97
N GLU A 38 4.96 13.22 6.57
CA GLU A 38 3.91 12.32 7.05
C GLU A 38 3.32 11.48 5.90
N LEU A 39 3.01 12.10 4.75
CA LEU A 39 2.52 11.37 3.57
C LEU A 39 3.54 10.38 3.01
N ILE A 40 4.82 10.75 2.97
CA ILE A 40 5.89 9.82 2.57
C ILE A 40 5.92 8.62 3.53
N THR A 41 5.85 8.87 4.84
CA THR A 41 5.85 7.80 5.85
C THR A 41 4.63 6.88 5.70
N GLU A 42 3.44 7.45 5.48
CA GLU A 42 2.22 6.68 5.20
C GLU A 42 2.38 5.80 3.95
N SER A 43 2.97 6.33 2.87
CA SER A 43 3.21 5.58 1.64
C SER A 43 4.18 4.41 1.83
N LEU A 44 5.21 4.58 2.66
CA LEU A 44 6.15 3.52 3.03
C LEU A 44 5.46 2.43 3.85
N ALA A 45 4.62 2.83 4.82
CA ALA A 45 3.83 1.89 5.62
C ALA A 45 2.84 1.08 4.75
N LEU A 46 2.22 1.71 3.76
CA LEU A 46 1.37 1.03 2.78
C LEU A 46 2.20 0.03 1.95
N SER A 47 3.39 0.43 1.50
CA SER A 47 4.31 -0.43 0.74
C SER A 47 4.71 -1.68 1.52
N ASP A 48 5.09 -1.51 2.79
CA ASP A 48 5.48 -2.60 3.67
C ASP A 48 4.32 -3.56 3.94
N ASN A 49 3.13 -3.01 4.22
CA ASN A 49 1.93 -3.81 4.44
C ASN A 49 1.59 -4.68 3.23
N LEU A 50 1.49 -4.07 2.04
CA LEU A 50 1.13 -4.76 0.81
C LEU A 50 2.21 -5.77 0.42
N SER A 51 3.49 -5.39 0.50
CA SER A 51 4.62 -6.27 0.20
C SER A 51 4.65 -7.50 1.12
N SER A 52 4.39 -7.32 2.41
CA SER A 52 4.28 -8.42 3.37
C SER A 52 3.14 -9.38 3.00
N ARG A 53 1.95 -8.84 2.68
CA ARG A 53 0.78 -9.63 2.29
C ARG A 53 0.97 -10.38 0.98
N VAL A 54 1.69 -9.81 0.02
CA VAL A 54 2.00 -10.46 -1.27
C VAL A 54 3.04 -11.56 -1.10
N ASN A 55 4.09 -11.32 -0.32
CA ASN A 55 5.17 -12.26 -0.11
C ASN A 55 4.77 -13.43 0.81
N PHE A 56 3.88 -13.16 1.78
CA PHE A 56 3.44 -14.11 2.79
C PHE A 56 1.91 -14.18 2.87
N PRO A 57 1.22 -14.78 1.88
CA PRO A 57 -0.21 -15.01 1.97
C PRO A 57 -0.51 -15.97 3.12
N LYS A 58 -1.15 -15.47 4.18
CA LYS A 58 -1.53 -16.24 5.38
C LYS A 58 -3.04 -16.31 5.46
N LYS A 59 -3.56 -17.52 5.65
CA LYS A 59 -4.94 -17.75 6.07
C LYS A 59 -4.92 -18.20 7.51
N ILE A 60 -5.56 -17.43 8.38
CA ILE A 60 -5.72 -17.77 9.80
C ILE A 60 -7.14 -18.31 9.96
N VAL A 61 -7.25 -19.51 10.55
CA VAL A 61 -8.53 -20.11 10.92
C VAL A 61 -8.51 -20.39 12.41
N ALA A 62 -9.62 -20.11 13.08
CA ALA A 62 -9.82 -20.48 14.48
C ALA A 62 -10.51 -21.85 14.55
N ASN A 63 -10.09 -22.71 15.48
CA ASN A 63 -10.85 -23.90 15.81
C ASN A 63 -12.05 -23.57 16.71
N GLU A 64 -12.86 -24.58 17.04
CA GLU A 64 -14.03 -24.48 17.92
C GLU A 64 -13.72 -23.92 19.33
N LYS A 65 -12.43 -23.91 19.72
CA LYS A 65 -11.93 -23.41 21.01
C LYS A 65 -11.26 -22.03 20.88
N GLY A 66 -11.39 -21.37 19.72
CA GLY A 66 -10.81 -20.04 19.47
C GLY A 66 -9.30 -20.02 19.23
N VAL A 67 -8.65 -21.18 19.08
CA VAL A 67 -7.20 -21.24 18.84
C VAL A 67 -6.92 -20.99 17.36
N GLU A 68 -6.16 -19.94 17.07
CA GLU A 68 -5.75 -19.57 15.72
C GLU A 68 -4.68 -20.51 15.15
N LYS A 69 -4.84 -20.89 13.89
CA LYS A 69 -3.86 -21.68 13.13
C LYS A 69 -3.67 -21.09 11.74
N ILE A 70 -2.41 -20.98 11.32
CA ILE A 70 -2.07 -20.65 9.94
C ILE A 70 -2.25 -21.90 9.08
N VAL A 71 -3.09 -21.78 8.06
CA VAL A 71 -3.31 -22.81 7.04
C VAL A 71 -2.93 -22.28 5.66
N ARG A 72 -2.67 -23.20 4.73
CA ARG A 72 -2.43 -22.84 3.33
C ARG A 72 -3.74 -22.38 2.68
N MET A 73 -3.66 -21.32 1.90
CA MET A 73 -4.74 -20.91 1.01
C MET A 73 -4.83 -21.87 -0.16
N ASP A 74 -6.05 -22.15 -0.62
CA ASP A 74 -6.26 -22.82 -1.90
C ASP A 74 -6.05 -21.85 -3.09
N THR A 75 -6.19 -22.36 -4.32
CA THR A 75 -5.93 -21.57 -5.52
C THR A 75 -6.95 -20.45 -5.75
N ALA A 76 -8.20 -20.64 -5.37
CA ALA A 76 -9.24 -19.61 -5.51
C ALA A 76 -9.03 -18.51 -4.45
N GLU A 77 -8.72 -18.91 -3.22
CA GLU A 77 -8.39 -18.01 -2.12
C GLU A 77 -7.16 -17.15 -2.42
N LEU A 78 -6.10 -17.74 -2.98
CA LEU A 78 -4.91 -16.99 -3.40
C LEU A 78 -5.24 -15.95 -4.47
N LYS A 79 -6.06 -16.30 -5.47
CA LYS A 79 -6.48 -15.35 -6.51
C LYS A 79 -7.29 -14.19 -5.93
N ALA A 80 -8.22 -14.50 -5.03
CA ALA A 80 -9.02 -13.49 -4.34
C ALA A 80 -8.15 -12.59 -3.45
N HIS A 81 -7.21 -13.18 -2.70
CA HIS A 81 -6.26 -12.48 -1.84
C HIS A 81 -5.42 -11.49 -2.63
N TYR A 82 -4.80 -11.93 -3.72
CA TYR A 82 -4.01 -11.01 -4.53
C TYR A 82 -4.88 -9.92 -5.15
N LYS A 83 -6.09 -10.24 -5.63
CA LYS A 83 -7.01 -9.23 -6.19
C LYS A 83 -7.40 -8.18 -5.15
N ALA A 84 -7.60 -8.60 -3.89
CA ALA A 84 -7.82 -7.68 -2.79
C ALA A 84 -6.61 -6.77 -2.55
N ILE A 85 -5.39 -7.31 -2.55
CA ILE A 85 -4.17 -6.48 -2.44
C ILE A 85 -4.08 -5.46 -3.58
N GLN A 86 -4.40 -5.86 -4.82
CA GLN A 86 -4.37 -4.92 -5.95
C GLN A 86 -5.39 -3.79 -5.76
N LYS A 87 -6.59 -4.13 -5.28
CA LYS A 87 -7.61 -3.15 -4.96
C LYS A 87 -7.13 -2.19 -3.85
N ASP A 88 -6.60 -2.74 -2.76
CA ASP A 88 -6.08 -1.96 -1.63
C ASP A 88 -4.90 -1.06 -2.04
N LEU A 89 -4.06 -1.51 -2.98
CA LEU A 89 -3.00 -0.69 -3.57
C LEU A 89 -3.58 0.54 -4.25
N TYR A 90 -4.56 0.36 -5.15
CA TYR A 90 -5.14 1.48 -5.88
C TYR A 90 -5.92 2.42 -4.95
N GLU A 91 -6.73 1.89 -4.03
CA GLU A 91 -7.46 2.72 -3.07
C GLU A 91 -6.51 3.49 -2.14
N GLY A 92 -5.47 2.85 -1.63
CA GLY A 92 -4.47 3.52 -0.80
C GLY A 92 -3.66 4.56 -1.57
N TYR A 93 -3.30 4.27 -2.83
CA TYR A 93 -2.61 5.18 -3.72
C TYR A 93 -3.46 6.42 -4.05
N ASP A 94 -4.74 6.22 -4.40
CA ASP A 94 -5.68 7.32 -4.65
C ASP A 94 -5.84 8.21 -3.41
N GLN A 95 -5.98 7.62 -2.22
CA GLN A 95 -6.06 8.36 -0.96
C GLN A 95 -4.81 9.20 -0.67
N LEU A 96 -3.61 8.67 -0.94
CA LEU A 96 -2.36 9.40 -0.79
C LEU A 96 -2.32 10.63 -1.71
N PHE A 97 -2.74 10.48 -2.97
CA PHE A 97 -2.84 11.60 -3.91
C PHE A 97 -3.93 12.61 -3.55
N GLU A 98 -5.07 12.16 -3.04
CA GLU A 98 -6.10 13.06 -2.53
C GLU A 98 -5.56 13.94 -1.40
N LYS A 99 -4.83 13.35 -0.45
CA LYS A 99 -4.19 14.11 0.64
C LYS A 99 -3.13 15.07 0.11
N LEU A 100 -2.25 14.65 -0.80
CA LEU A 100 -1.25 15.54 -1.41
C LEU A 100 -1.92 16.69 -2.17
N SER A 101 -3.01 16.42 -2.91
CA SER A 101 -3.80 17.42 -3.61
C SER A 101 -4.45 18.42 -2.65
N GLN A 102 -4.92 17.98 -1.48
CA GLN A 102 -5.42 18.88 -0.44
C GLN A 102 -4.32 19.79 0.09
N LEU A 103 -3.08 19.30 0.24
CA LEU A 103 -1.94 20.15 0.57
C LEU A 103 -1.61 21.15 -0.55
N ALA A 104 -1.89 20.83 -1.81
CA ALA A 104 -1.67 21.75 -2.92
C ALA A 104 -2.71 22.89 -3.00
N LYS A 105 -3.88 22.72 -2.40
CA LYS A 105 -4.92 23.75 -2.36
C LYS A 105 -4.45 24.91 -1.48
N LYS A 106 -4.67 26.13 -1.98
CA LYS A 106 -4.38 27.40 -1.30
C LYS A 106 -5.33 27.64 -0.14
#